data_AF-A0A1F6TEK9-F1
#
_entry.id   AF-A0A1F6TEK9-F1
#
_cell.length_a   1.000
_cell.length_b   1.000
_cell.length_c   1.000
_cell.angle_alpha   90.00
_cell.angle_beta   90.00
_cell.angle_gamma   90.00
#
_symmetry.space_group_name_H-M   'P 1'
#
loop_
_entity.id
_entity.type
_entity.pdbx_description
1 polymer ?
#
loop_
_entity_poly.entity_id
_entity_poly.type
_entity_poly.pdbx_seq_one_letter_code
_entity_poly.pdbx_strand_id
1 'polypeptide(L)'
;MSLFHKDCPQCAARNSVDAIRCSCGYCFEVLARGGEETAAEEEKLYREYLAARAVQATKALDAARAGAVADPQNRIKVAEMLRAQQNSAAARAELASLTAANRAAPSAPPRPAATQSTARSLTRRDIPPAAPARPANPAARAPAAKPTSAFQSAQTTKAAKVVRATPAGARQCPHCTASVSADVARCHCGYAFPADECLIPALDLSAADRAALAQALTPSRKR
;
A
#
# COMPACT_ATOMS: atom_id res chain seq x y z
N MET A 1 -22.96 10.18 16.63
CA MET A 1 -23.39 9.80 15.27
C MET A 1 -24.14 8.48 15.38
N SER A 2 -25.39 8.42 14.90
CA SER A 2 -26.18 7.17 14.88
C SER A 2 -25.82 6.39 13.62
N LEU A 3 -25.45 5.12 13.73
CA LEU A 3 -25.10 4.24 12.60
C LEU A 3 -26.27 4.01 11.61
N PHE A 4 -27.51 4.34 11.98
CA PHE A 4 -28.72 4.04 11.20
C PHE A 4 -29.24 5.20 10.35
N HIS A 5 -28.57 6.35 10.38
CA HIS A 5 -29.00 7.54 9.65
C HIS A 5 -27.83 8.22 8.97
N LYS A 6 -28.07 8.76 7.77
CA LYS A 6 -27.14 9.63 7.05
C LYS A 6 -27.75 11.01 6.87
N ASP A 7 -26.95 12.03 7.15
CA ASP A 7 -27.36 13.42 6.97
C ASP A 7 -27.15 13.83 5.51
N CYS A 8 -28.15 14.48 4.91
CA CYS A 8 -28.03 15.00 3.56
C CYS A 8 -27.06 16.19 3.54
N PRO A 9 -25.99 16.19 2.72
CA PRO A 9 -25.04 17.31 2.70
C PRO A 9 -25.66 18.60 2.14
N GLN A 10 -26.79 18.50 1.43
CA GLN A 10 -27.42 19.65 0.78
C GLN A 10 -28.48 20.33 1.65
N CYS A 11 -29.17 19.60 2.52
CA CYS A 11 -30.24 20.16 3.36
C CYS A 11 -30.18 19.74 4.83
N ALA A 12 -29.17 18.97 5.24
CA ALA A 12 -28.99 18.40 6.59
C ALA A 12 -30.14 17.51 7.09
N ALA A 13 -31.07 17.09 6.23
CA ALA A 13 -32.12 16.16 6.62
C ALA A 13 -31.51 14.79 6.98
N ARG A 14 -32.03 14.17 8.06
CA ARG A 14 -31.71 12.79 8.43
C ARG A 14 -32.47 11.82 7.54
N ASN A 15 -31.75 10.98 6.83
CA ASN A 15 -32.30 9.94 5.97
C ASN A 15 -31.90 8.56 6.53
N SER A 16 -32.67 7.52 6.21
CA SER A 16 -32.24 6.15 6.52
C SER A 16 -30.94 5.81 5.78
N VAL A 17 -30.16 4.88 6.31
CA VAL A 17 -28.92 4.39 5.66
C VAL A 17 -29.19 3.90 4.24
N ASP A 18 -30.35 3.29 4.00
CA ASP A 18 -30.75 2.74 2.70
C ASP A 18 -31.40 3.77 1.76
N ALA A 19 -31.62 5.02 2.19
CA ALA A 19 -32.26 6.04 1.35
C ALA A 19 -31.38 6.39 0.13
N ILE A 20 -31.87 6.15 -1.08
CA ILE A 20 -31.14 6.46 -2.33
C ILE A 20 -31.13 7.97 -2.60
N ARG A 21 -32.22 8.67 -2.23
CA ARG A 21 -32.40 10.11 -2.42
C ARG A 21 -32.92 10.77 -1.16
N CYS A 22 -32.49 12.00 -0.93
CA CYS A 22 -33.10 12.89 0.04
C CYS A 22 -34.33 13.58 -0.58
N SER A 23 -35.28 14.00 0.25
CA SER A 23 -36.45 14.79 -0.16
C SER A 23 -36.08 16.11 -0.86
N CYS A 24 -34.89 16.67 -0.59
CA CYS A 24 -34.38 17.85 -1.29
C CYS A 24 -33.85 17.56 -2.70
N GLY A 25 -33.87 16.30 -3.16
CA GLY A 25 -33.40 15.87 -4.48
C GLY A 25 -31.95 15.36 -4.53
N TYR A 26 -31.19 15.45 -3.44
CA TYR A 26 -29.81 14.95 -3.39
C TYR A 26 -29.78 13.41 -3.50
N CYS A 27 -28.98 12.86 -4.43
CA CYS A 27 -28.78 11.41 -4.58
C CYS A 27 -27.54 10.95 -3.81
N PHE A 28 -27.71 9.99 -2.90
CA PHE A 28 -26.61 9.36 -2.18
C PHE A 28 -25.85 8.32 -3.04
N GLU A 29 -26.48 7.83 -4.12
CA GLU A 29 -25.92 6.82 -5.05
C GLU A 29 -24.70 7.31 -5.84
N VAL A 30 -24.47 8.62 -5.94
CA VAL A 30 -23.30 9.17 -6.64
C VAL A 30 -21.99 8.71 -5.97
N LEU A 31 -22.02 8.48 -4.66
CA LEU A 31 -20.88 7.91 -3.94
C LEU A 31 -20.79 6.38 -4.08
N ALA A 32 -21.92 5.69 -4.26
CA ALA A 32 -21.95 4.24 -4.43
C ALA A 32 -21.42 3.82 -5.81
N ARG A 33 -21.73 4.58 -6.87
CA ARG A 33 -21.15 4.35 -8.21
C ARG A 33 -19.64 4.59 -8.26
N GLY A 34 -19.11 5.48 -7.43
CA GLY A 34 -17.68 5.65 -7.28
C GLY A 34 -16.97 4.38 -6.78
N GLY A 35 -17.64 3.56 -5.97
CA GLY A 35 -17.06 2.33 -5.40
C GLY A 35 -16.73 1.24 -6.43
N GLU A 36 -17.60 1.05 -7.43
CA GLU A 36 -17.38 0.06 -8.50
C GLU A 36 -16.28 0.53 -9.47
N GLU A 37 -16.25 1.83 -9.79
CA GLU A 37 -15.20 2.43 -10.61
C GLU A 37 -13.84 2.35 -9.90
N THR A 38 -13.79 2.60 -8.59
CA THR A 38 -12.57 2.41 -7.80
C THR A 38 -12.12 0.95 -7.74
N ALA A 39 -13.05 -0.02 -7.65
CA ALA A 39 -12.69 -1.43 -7.63
C ALA A 39 -12.07 -1.89 -8.96
N ALA A 40 -12.62 -1.42 -10.09
CA ALA A 40 -12.07 -1.70 -11.42
C ALA A 40 -10.68 -1.05 -11.62
N GLU A 41 -10.48 0.17 -11.11
CA GLU A 41 -9.18 0.83 -11.12
C GLU A 41 -8.15 0.12 -10.23
N GLU A 42 -8.53 -0.30 -9.02
CA GLU A 42 -7.69 -1.07 -8.10
C GLU A 42 -7.28 -2.41 -8.72
N GLU A 43 -8.21 -3.12 -9.36
CA GLU A 43 -7.92 -4.38 -10.06
C GLU A 43 -6.92 -4.15 -11.21
N LYS A 44 -7.10 -3.08 -11.99
CA LYS A 44 -6.18 -2.70 -13.05
C LYS A 44 -4.79 -2.42 -12.51
N LEU A 45 -4.67 -1.62 -11.46
CA LEU A 45 -3.39 -1.31 -10.81
C LEU A 45 -2.71 -2.57 -10.27
N TYR A 46 -3.48 -3.47 -9.65
CA TYR A 46 -2.96 -4.73 -9.14
C TYR A 46 -2.44 -5.65 -10.26
N ARG A 47 -3.16 -5.70 -11.39
CA ARG A 47 -2.72 -6.44 -12.58
C ARG A 47 -1.44 -5.87 -13.17
N GLU A 48 -1.33 -4.55 -13.28
CA GLU A 48 -0.12 -3.87 -13.74
C GLU A 48 1.07 -4.16 -12.81
N TYR A 49 0.83 -4.16 -11.49
CA TYR A 49 1.83 -4.54 -10.50
C TYR A 49 2.33 -5.99 -10.68
N LEU A 50 1.43 -6.97 -10.82
CA LEU A 50 1.82 -8.36 -11.04
C LEU A 50 2.58 -8.55 -12.36
N ALA A 51 2.16 -7.83 -13.42
CA ALA A 51 2.87 -7.84 -14.70
C ALA A 51 4.31 -7.29 -14.55
N ALA A 52 4.48 -6.16 -13.86
CA ALA A 52 5.79 -5.59 -13.57
C ALA A 52 6.66 -6.56 -12.75
N ARG A 53 6.10 -7.23 -11.75
CA ARG A 53 6.80 -8.24 -10.93
C ARG A 53 7.25 -9.43 -11.78
N ALA A 54 6.41 -9.92 -12.71
CA ALA A 54 6.78 -10.99 -13.62
C ALA A 54 7.93 -10.60 -14.57
N VAL A 55 7.93 -9.36 -15.08
CA VAL A 55 9.03 -8.81 -15.90
C VAL A 55 10.32 -8.72 -15.07
N GLN A 56 10.24 -8.21 -13.84
CA GLN A 56 11.40 -8.10 -12.95
C GLN A 56 12.00 -9.48 -12.63
N ALA A 57 11.16 -10.47 -12.30
CA ALA A 57 11.61 -11.83 -12.03
C ALA A 57 12.27 -12.49 -13.26
N THR A 58 11.79 -12.18 -14.46
CA THR A 58 12.39 -12.67 -15.71
C THR A 58 13.75 -12.05 -15.97
N LYS A 59 13.88 -10.72 -15.78
CA LYS A 59 15.19 -10.05 -15.86
C LYS A 59 16.20 -10.61 -14.86
N ALA A 60 15.75 -10.93 -13.64
CA ALA A 60 16.60 -11.55 -12.63
C ALA A 60 17.05 -12.96 -13.05
N LEU A 61 16.16 -13.75 -13.67
CA LEU A 61 16.51 -15.04 -14.26
C LEU A 61 17.54 -14.91 -15.37
N ASP A 62 17.38 -13.93 -16.28
CA ASP A 62 18.32 -13.73 -17.37
C ASP A 62 19.72 -13.34 -16.86
N ALA A 63 19.78 -12.48 -15.84
CA ALA A 63 21.04 -12.13 -15.17
C ALA A 63 21.68 -13.34 -14.48
N ALA A 64 20.90 -14.15 -13.76
CA ALA A 64 21.40 -15.35 -13.10
C ALA A 64 21.86 -16.42 -14.10
N ARG A 65 21.17 -16.56 -15.23
CA ARG A 65 21.57 -17.42 -16.35
C ARG A 65 22.90 -16.96 -16.95
N ALA A 66 23.07 -15.68 -17.23
CA ALA A 66 24.34 -15.15 -17.72
C ALA A 66 25.49 -15.44 -16.74
N GLY A 67 25.24 -15.28 -15.43
CA GLY A 67 26.20 -15.64 -14.39
C GLY A 67 26.56 -17.13 -14.38
N ALA A 68 25.58 -18.03 -14.49
CA ALA A 68 25.79 -19.48 -14.52
C ALA A 68 26.51 -19.95 -15.80
N VAL A 69 26.24 -19.32 -16.95
CA VAL A 69 26.94 -19.60 -18.21
C VAL A 69 28.40 -19.12 -18.15
N ALA A 70 28.66 -17.97 -17.52
CA ALA A 70 30.01 -17.45 -17.37
C ALA A 70 30.90 -18.37 -16.50
N ASP A 71 30.35 -18.98 -15.45
CA ASP A 71 31.09 -19.90 -14.56
C ASP A 71 30.31 -21.20 -14.25
N PRO A 72 30.29 -22.19 -15.16
CA PRO A 72 29.49 -23.40 -14.99
C PRO A 72 29.89 -24.27 -13.79
N GLN A 73 31.15 -24.19 -13.35
CA GLN A 73 31.64 -24.94 -12.18
C GLN A 73 31.25 -24.29 -10.85
N ASN A 74 30.78 -23.04 -10.87
CA ASN A 74 30.38 -22.34 -9.65
C ASN A 74 28.97 -22.78 -9.21
N ARG A 75 28.92 -23.75 -8.29
CA ARG A 75 27.67 -24.30 -7.74
C ARG A 75 26.73 -23.23 -7.15
N ILE A 76 27.27 -22.12 -6.63
CA ILE A 76 26.45 -21.03 -6.07
C ILE A 76 25.66 -20.36 -7.20
N LYS A 77 26.31 -20.02 -8.32
CA LYS A 77 25.65 -19.38 -9.46
C LYS A 77 24.61 -20.28 -10.13
N VAL A 78 24.86 -21.58 -10.20
CA VAL A 78 23.88 -22.56 -10.68
C VAL A 78 22.67 -22.63 -9.74
N ALA A 79 22.88 -22.63 -8.42
CA ALA A 79 21.79 -22.59 -7.44
C ALA A 79 20.99 -21.27 -7.50
N GLU A 80 21.66 -20.13 -7.70
CA GLU A 80 21.01 -18.83 -7.89
C GLU A 80 20.13 -18.81 -9.15
N MET A 81 20.62 -19.37 -10.27
CA MET A 81 19.83 -19.52 -11.50
C MET A 81 18.56 -20.35 -11.26
N LEU A 82 18.66 -21.47 -10.54
CA LEU A 82 17.50 -22.31 -10.22
C LEU A 82 16.48 -21.58 -9.34
N ARG A 83 16.95 -20.84 -8.32
CA ARG A 83 16.06 -19.98 -7.49
C ARG A 83 15.39 -18.90 -8.33
N ALA A 84 16.13 -18.22 -9.20
CA ALA A 84 15.58 -17.20 -10.09
C ALA A 84 14.55 -17.80 -11.07
N GLN A 85 14.75 -19.04 -11.52
CA GLN A 85 13.80 -19.76 -12.38
C GLN A 85 12.49 -20.05 -11.64
N GLN A 86 12.57 -20.55 -10.40
CA GLN A 86 11.40 -20.78 -9.55
C GLN A 86 10.64 -19.48 -9.29
N ASN A 87 11.36 -18.39 -8.98
CA ASN A 87 10.76 -17.07 -8.75
C ASN A 87 10.06 -16.52 -10.00
N SER A 88 10.67 -16.65 -11.18
CA SER A 88 10.06 -16.24 -12.46
C SER A 88 8.82 -17.08 -12.78
N ALA A 89 8.85 -18.39 -12.51
CA ALA A 89 7.71 -19.27 -12.72
C ALA A 89 6.54 -18.91 -11.77
N ALA A 90 6.84 -18.69 -10.49
CA ALA A 90 5.85 -18.30 -9.49
C ALA A 90 5.17 -16.96 -9.84
N ALA A 91 5.95 -15.93 -10.17
CA ALA A 91 5.41 -14.61 -10.53
C ALA A 91 4.51 -14.67 -11.78
N ARG A 92 4.87 -15.50 -12.78
CA ARG A 92 4.04 -15.72 -13.97
C ARG A 92 2.76 -16.49 -13.67
N ALA A 93 2.83 -17.48 -12.77
CA ALA A 93 1.66 -18.24 -12.34
C ALA A 93 0.64 -17.36 -11.59
N GLU A 94 1.11 -16.44 -10.74
CA GLU A 94 0.25 -15.47 -10.05
C GLU A 94 -0.48 -14.53 -11.04
N LEU A 95 0.21 -14.04 -12.08
CA LEU A 95 -0.45 -13.24 -13.13
C LEU A 95 -1.44 -14.07 -13.95
N ALA A 96 -1.09 -15.32 -14.25
CA ALA A 96 -1.96 -16.25 -14.98
C ALA A 96 -3.24 -16.57 -14.19
N SER A 97 -3.15 -16.78 -12.88
CA SER A 97 -4.33 -17.05 -12.04
C SER A 97 -5.29 -15.86 -11.98
N LEU A 98 -4.77 -14.64 -11.80
CA LEU A 98 -5.59 -13.41 -11.83
C LEU A 98 -6.28 -13.23 -13.19
N THR A 99 -5.53 -13.37 -14.28
CA THR A 99 -6.12 -13.19 -15.62
C THR A 99 -7.11 -14.28 -16.00
N ALA A 100 -6.94 -15.51 -15.49
CA ALA A 100 -7.91 -16.59 -15.66
C ALA A 100 -9.19 -16.32 -14.86
N ALA A 101 -9.06 -15.85 -13.62
CA ALA A 101 -10.22 -15.48 -12.79
C ALA A 101 -11.08 -14.40 -13.46
N ASN A 102 -10.45 -13.37 -14.04
CA ASN A 102 -11.17 -12.28 -14.70
C ASN A 102 -11.83 -12.71 -16.02
N ARG A 103 -11.27 -13.72 -16.70
CA ARG A 103 -11.90 -14.33 -17.89
C ARG A 103 -13.06 -15.27 -17.52
N ALA A 104 -12.95 -15.94 -16.38
CA ALA A 104 -13.96 -16.88 -15.89
C ALA A 104 -15.13 -16.17 -15.21
N ALA A 105 -14.99 -14.90 -14.82
CA ALA A 105 -16.08 -14.08 -14.31
C ALA A 105 -17.18 -13.97 -15.39
N PRO A 106 -18.35 -14.60 -15.21
CA PRO A 106 -19.44 -14.44 -16.16
C PRO A 106 -19.88 -12.98 -16.13
N SER A 107 -20.05 -12.36 -17.30
CA SER A 107 -20.73 -11.08 -17.42
C SER A 107 -22.09 -11.20 -16.75
N ALA A 108 -22.24 -10.61 -15.57
CA ALA A 108 -23.49 -10.69 -14.82
C ALA A 108 -24.64 -10.17 -15.72
N PRO A 109 -25.75 -10.91 -15.88
CA PRO A 109 -26.89 -10.40 -16.63
C PRO A 109 -27.41 -9.12 -15.96
N PRO A 110 -27.95 -8.15 -16.72
CA PRO A 110 -28.51 -6.94 -16.15
C PRO A 110 -29.58 -7.31 -15.12
N ARG A 111 -29.41 -6.84 -13.88
CA ARG A 111 -30.42 -6.98 -12.82
C ARG A 111 -31.76 -6.46 -13.34
N PRO A 112 -32.87 -7.21 -13.21
CA PRO A 112 -34.18 -6.73 -13.63
C PRO A 112 -34.53 -5.46 -12.85
N ALA A 113 -34.86 -4.41 -13.60
CA ALA A 113 -35.26 -3.11 -13.09
C ALA A 113 -36.45 -3.29 -12.13
N ALA A 114 -36.25 -2.94 -10.85
CA ALA A 114 -37.33 -2.80 -9.91
C ALA A 114 -38.24 -1.65 -10.37
N THR A 115 -39.47 -2.02 -10.73
CA THR A 115 -40.61 -1.14 -11.03
C THR A 115 -40.80 -0.11 -9.92
N GLN A 116 -40.48 1.16 -10.21
CA GLN A 116 -40.92 2.28 -9.37
C GLN A 116 -42.15 2.94 -9.98
N SER A 117 -43.25 2.66 -9.28
CA SER A 117 -44.54 3.32 -9.21
C SER A 117 -44.56 4.78 -9.64
N THR A 118 -45.51 5.07 -10.52
CA THR A 118 -46.00 6.38 -10.92
C THR A 118 -46.52 7.18 -9.72
N ALA A 119 -45.95 8.35 -9.44
CA ALA A 119 -46.64 9.40 -8.68
C ALA A 119 -46.13 10.80 -9.04
N ARG A 120 -47.00 11.51 -9.75
CA ARG A 120 -47.23 12.97 -9.73
C ARG A 120 -46.04 13.92 -9.93
N SER A 121 -45.97 14.41 -11.17
CA SER A 121 -45.72 15.82 -11.50
C SER A 121 -46.34 16.78 -10.50
N LEU A 122 -45.62 17.84 -10.14
CA LEU A 122 -46.11 19.23 -10.19
C LEU A 122 -44.94 20.23 -10.07
N THR A 123 -44.99 21.21 -10.98
CA THR A 123 -44.44 22.57 -10.94
C THR A 123 -42.92 22.78 -11.06
N ARG A 124 -42.54 22.95 -12.33
CA ARG A 124 -41.36 23.65 -12.85
C ARG A 124 -41.35 25.11 -12.36
N ARG A 125 -40.23 25.55 -11.76
CA ARG A 125 -39.87 26.97 -11.69
C ARG A 125 -38.48 27.18 -12.26
N ASP A 126 -38.41 28.19 -13.13
CA ASP A 126 -37.22 28.63 -13.85
C ASP A 126 -36.12 29.13 -12.92
N ILE A 127 -34.88 28.70 -13.19
CA ILE A 127 -33.66 29.22 -12.58
C ILE A 127 -32.65 29.51 -13.72
N PRO A 128 -32.02 30.70 -13.74
CA PRO A 128 -31.17 31.20 -14.83
C PRO A 128 -29.81 30.47 -14.97
N PRO A 129 -29.13 30.60 -16.14
CA PRO A 129 -27.88 29.92 -16.43
C PRO A 129 -26.69 30.49 -15.62
N ALA A 130 -25.94 29.61 -14.96
CA ALA A 130 -24.69 29.96 -14.28
C ALA A 130 -23.46 29.77 -15.18
N ALA A 131 -22.52 30.69 -14.99
CA ALA A 131 -21.29 31.01 -15.70
C ALA A 131 -20.27 29.85 -15.90
N PRO A 132 -19.27 30.03 -16.80
CA PRO A 132 -18.43 28.94 -17.31
C PRO A 132 -17.37 28.40 -16.33
N ALA A 133 -17.02 27.14 -16.57
CA ALA A 133 -16.02 26.35 -15.88
C ALA A 133 -14.61 26.96 -15.93
N ARG A 134 -13.90 26.80 -14.81
CA ARG A 134 -12.49 27.14 -14.63
C ARG A 134 -11.63 26.09 -15.37
N PRO A 135 -10.61 26.49 -16.17
CA PRO A 135 -9.81 25.53 -16.91
C PRO A 135 -8.89 24.73 -15.98
N ALA A 136 -8.93 23.40 -16.13
CA ALA A 136 -7.94 22.49 -15.58
C ALA A 136 -6.59 22.77 -16.26
N ASN A 137 -5.53 22.91 -15.47
CA ASN A 137 -4.16 23.13 -15.94
C ASN A 137 -3.46 21.76 -16.11
N PRO A 138 -3.19 21.28 -17.34
CA PRO A 138 -2.51 20.03 -17.57
C PRO A 138 -1.01 20.31 -17.78
N ALA A 139 -0.28 20.53 -16.68
CA ALA A 139 1.17 20.52 -16.73
C ALA A 139 1.66 19.08 -16.49
N ALA A 140 2.06 18.46 -17.58
CA ALA A 140 2.67 17.15 -17.68
C ALA A 140 3.76 16.92 -16.62
N ARG A 141 3.62 15.82 -15.88
CA ARG A 141 4.67 15.29 -15.00
C ARG A 141 5.80 14.73 -15.86
N ALA A 142 6.90 15.47 -15.95
CA ALA A 142 8.17 14.97 -16.45
C ALA A 142 8.75 13.92 -15.46
N PRO A 143 9.49 12.90 -15.94
CA PRO A 143 10.12 11.90 -15.09
C PRO A 143 11.17 12.54 -14.18
N ALA A 144 11.11 12.18 -12.89
CA ALA A 144 11.96 12.72 -11.83
C ALA A 144 13.45 12.52 -12.16
N ALA A 145 14.14 13.64 -12.38
CA ALA A 145 15.59 13.68 -12.42
C ALA A 145 16.15 13.17 -11.07
N LYS A 146 17.24 12.40 -11.12
CA LYS A 146 17.93 11.92 -9.92
C LYS A 146 18.25 13.11 -9.00
N PRO A 147 17.98 13.02 -7.69
CA PRO A 147 18.21 14.13 -6.76
C PRO A 147 19.68 14.55 -6.79
N THR A 148 19.91 15.86 -6.90
CA THR A 148 21.25 16.46 -7.00
C THR A 148 22.08 16.19 -5.73
N SER A 149 23.41 16.18 -5.85
CA SER A 149 24.31 15.97 -4.71
C SER A 149 24.12 17.00 -3.59
N ALA A 150 23.77 18.25 -3.95
CA ALA A 150 23.42 19.30 -3.00
C ALA A 150 22.13 18.99 -2.21
N PHE A 151 21.16 18.33 -2.83
CA PHE A 151 19.96 17.89 -2.13
C PHE A 151 20.27 16.74 -1.16
N GLN A 152 21.13 15.80 -1.58
CA GLN A 152 21.57 14.69 -0.74
C GLN A 152 22.31 15.20 0.50
N SER A 153 23.27 16.12 0.35
CA SER A 153 24.01 16.69 1.49
C SER A 153 23.12 17.50 2.45
N ALA A 154 22.13 18.22 1.92
CA ALA A 154 21.12 18.90 2.72
C ALA A 154 20.25 17.91 3.51
N GLN A 155 19.89 16.76 2.91
CA GLN A 155 19.17 15.70 3.60
C GLN A 155 20.03 15.04 4.70
N THR A 156 21.32 14.75 4.44
CA THR A 156 22.21 14.17 5.46
C THR A 156 22.37 15.10 6.66
N THR A 157 22.48 16.40 6.41
CA THR A 157 22.57 17.43 7.47
C THR A 157 21.28 17.52 8.29
N LYS A 158 20.11 17.44 7.64
CA LYS A 158 18.82 17.41 8.35
C LYS A 158 18.65 16.12 9.15
N ALA A 159 19.03 14.97 8.61
CA ALA A 159 18.96 13.68 9.30
C ALA A 159 19.84 13.67 10.57
N ALA A 160 21.07 14.21 10.49
CA ALA A 160 21.96 14.30 11.64
C ALA A 160 21.40 15.16 12.79
N LYS A 161 20.62 16.21 12.48
CA LYS A 161 19.94 17.04 13.50
C LYS A 161 18.81 16.29 14.20
N VAL A 162 18.06 15.45 13.47
CA VAL A 162 16.97 14.64 14.06
C VAL A 162 17.52 13.56 14.99
N VAL A 163 18.61 12.89 14.60
CA VAL A 163 19.24 11.85 15.44
C VAL A 163 19.80 12.43 16.74
N ARG A 164 20.42 13.62 16.69
CA ARG A 164 20.94 14.28 17.91
C ARG A 164 19.87 14.83 18.86
N ALA A 165 18.64 15.02 18.38
CA ALA A 165 17.55 15.56 19.20
C ALA A 165 16.80 14.48 20.01
N THR A 166 17.18 13.21 19.88
CA THR A 166 16.60 12.14 20.71
C THR A 166 17.38 12.07 22.02
N PRO A 167 16.80 12.50 23.16
CA PRO A 167 17.49 12.39 24.44
C PRO A 167 17.77 10.91 24.75
N ALA A 168 18.95 10.63 25.29
CA ALA A 168 19.31 9.29 25.72
C ALA A 168 18.26 8.79 26.73
N GLY A 169 17.65 7.63 26.45
CA GLY A 169 16.55 7.09 27.26
C GLY A 169 15.14 7.48 26.80
N ALA A 170 14.96 8.12 25.64
CA ALA A 170 13.63 8.25 25.04
C ALA A 170 13.30 7.07 24.13
N ARG A 171 12.06 6.57 24.23
CA ARG A 171 11.45 5.57 23.34
C ARG A 171 10.31 6.21 22.54
N GLN A 172 10.14 5.81 21.28
CA GLN A 172 9.03 6.28 20.46
C GLN A 172 7.78 5.44 20.72
N CYS A 173 6.64 6.09 20.93
CA CYS A 173 5.36 5.40 21.01
C CYS A 173 4.98 4.81 19.64
N PRO A 174 4.68 3.51 19.52
CA PRO A 174 4.32 2.90 18.24
C PRO A 174 2.95 3.35 17.71
N HIS A 175 2.09 3.93 18.56
CA HIS A 175 0.76 4.38 18.16
C HIS A 175 0.75 5.82 17.63
N CYS A 176 1.51 6.74 18.25
CA CYS A 176 1.48 8.16 17.88
C CYS A 176 2.84 8.76 17.52
N THR A 177 3.93 7.97 17.54
CA THR A 177 5.32 8.39 17.27
C THR A 177 5.91 9.43 18.21
N ALA A 178 5.21 9.80 19.29
CA ALA A 178 5.75 10.71 20.29
C ALA A 178 6.95 10.09 21.01
N SER A 179 8.02 10.87 21.17
CA SER A 179 9.15 10.54 22.02
C SER A 179 8.74 10.67 23.48
N VAL A 180 8.80 9.58 24.23
CA VAL A 180 8.49 9.53 25.67
C VAL A 180 9.68 9.00 26.45
N SER A 181 9.79 9.34 27.73
CA SER A 181 10.83 8.78 28.61
C SER A 181 10.68 7.25 28.75
N ALA A 182 11.81 6.54 28.91
CA ALA A 182 11.86 5.11 29.19
C ALA A 182 11.14 4.72 30.49
N ASP A 183 10.96 5.65 31.43
CA ASP A 183 10.29 5.36 32.70
C ASP A 183 8.74 5.45 32.62
N VAL A 184 8.20 5.94 31.51
CA VAL A 184 6.76 6.17 31.36
C VAL A 184 6.06 4.89 30.94
N ALA A 185 5.18 4.36 31.79
CA ALA A 185 4.37 3.16 31.50
C ALA A 185 3.28 3.38 30.45
N ARG A 186 2.86 4.63 30.19
CA ARG A 186 1.79 4.94 29.23
C ARG A 186 2.01 6.27 28.50
N CYS A 187 1.94 6.25 27.18
CA CYS A 187 2.00 7.46 26.36
C CYS A 187 0.73 8.32 26.53
N HIS A 188 0.82 9.63 26.27
CA HIS A 188 -0.34 10.54 26.27
C HIS A 188 -1.44 10.16 25.28
N CYS A 189 -1.13 9.40 24.22
CA CYS A 189 -2.16 8.86 23.31
C CYS A 189 -2.94 7.68 23.88
N GLY A 190 -2.60 7.20 25.09
CA GLY A 190 -3.23 6.05 25.74
C GLY A 190 -2.49 4.72 25.56
N TYR A 191 -1.50 4.64 24.67
CA TYR A 191 -0.71 3.42 24.48
C TYR A 191 0.08 3.06 25.75
N ALA A 192 -0.17 1.87 26.30
CA ALA A 192 0.60 1.34 27.42
C ALA A 192 1.83 0.61 26.90
N PHE A 193 3.01 1.00 27.39
CA PHE A 193 4.22 0.24 27.13
C PHE A 193 4.16 -1.04 27.96
N PRO A 194 4.51 -2.20 27.38
CA PRO A 194 4.70 -3.39 28.20
C PRO A 194 5.74 -3.05 29.25
N ALA A 195 5.42 -3.25 30.53
CA ALA A 195 6.45 -3.25 31.55
C ALA A 195 7.52 -4.26 31.12
N ASP A 196 8.80 -4.02 31.43
CA ASP A 196 9.95 -4.85 31.05
C ASP A 196 9.90 -6.31 31.59
N GLU A 197 8.73 -6.79 32.00
CA GLU A 197 8.44 -8.16 32.41
C GLU A 197 8.11 -9.09 31.22
N CYS A 198 8.29 -8.66 29.96
CA CYS A 198 8.27 -9.56 28.82
C CYS A 198 9.60 -10.35 28.72
N LEU A 199 9.75 -11.34 29.59
CA LEU A 199 9.98 -12.77 29.34
C LEU A 199 10.49 -13.22 27.94
N ILE A 200 11.39 -12.48 27.29
CA ILE A 200 12.31 -13.12 26.35
C ILE A 200 13.49 -13.54 27.21
N PRO A 201 13.61 -14.83 27.60
CA PRO A 201 14.82 -15.28 28.27
C PRO A 201 16.00 -14.83 27.42
N ALA A 202 17.01 -14.23 28.06
CA ALA A 202 18.22 -13.84 27.37
C ALA A 202 18.65 -15.03 26.52
N LEU A 203 18.63 -14.87 25.20
CA LEU A 203 19.11 -15.87 24.27
C LEU A 203 20.63 -15.86 24.39
N ASP A 204 21.13 -16.43 25.49
CA ASP A 204 22.54 -16.67 25.70
C ASP A 204 22.95 -17.74 24.70
N LEU A 205 23.53 -17.28 23.59
CA LEU A 205 24.26 -18.14 22.67
C LEU A 205 25.31 -18.88 23.50
N SER A 206 25.28 -20.21 23.42
CA SER A 206 26.29 -21.03 24.08
C SER A 206 27.69 -20.61 23.61
N ALA A 207 28.72 -20.87 24.41
CA ALA A 207 30.09 -20.57 24.00
C ALA A 207 30.45 -21.26 22.66
N ALA A 208 29.86 -22.42 22.39
CA ALA A 208 30.02 -23.14 21.13
C ALA A 208 29.38 -22.39 19.95
N ASP A 209 28.16 -21.88 20.10
CA ASP A 209 27.47 -21.14 19.03
C ASP A 209 28.16 -19.82 18.71
N ARG A 210 28.67 -19.12 19.74
CA ARG A 210 29.46 -17.90 19.56
C ARG A 210 30.76 -18.19 18.81
N ALA A 211 31.44 -19.30 19.11
CA ALA A 211 32.65 -19.71 18.41
C ALA A 211 32.36 -20.09 16.94
N ALA A 212 31.25 -20.79 16.68
CA ALA A 212 30.83 -21.14 15.33
C ALA A 212 30.52 -19.89 14.47
N LEU A 213 29.82 -18.90 15.05
CA LEU A 213 29.53 -17.64 14.37
C LEU A 213 30.81 -16.86 14.06
N ALA A 214 31.76 -16.81 15.00
CA ALA A 214 33.06 -16.15 14.79
C ALA A 214 33.85 -16.80 13.65
N GLN A 215 33.86 -18.14 13.57
CA GLN A 215 34.52 -18.87 12.47
C GLN A 215 33.84 -18.64 11.12
N ALA A 216 32.51 -18.54 11.09
CA ALA A 216 31.76 -18.25 9.87
C ALA A 216 32.01 -16.81 9.36
N LEU A 217 32.23 -15.86 10.27
CA LEU A 217 32.48 -14.45 9.95
C LEU A 217 33.93 -14.16 9.59
N THR A 218 34.89 -15.03 9.91
CA THR A 218 36.27 -14.89 9.43
C THR A 218 36.34 -15.19 7.92
N PRO A 219 36.62 -14.19 7.06
CA PRO A 219 36.72 -14.43 5.63
C PRO A 219 37.92 -15.35 5.36
N SER A 220 37.65 -16.50 4.75
CA SER A 220 38.69 -17.41 4.29
C SER A 220 39.55 -16.70 3.25
N ARG A 221 40.71 -16.19 3.69
CA ARG A 221 41.77 -15.71 2.80
C ARG A 221 42.31 -16.92 2.03
N LYS A 222 41.72 -17.20 0.87
CA LYS A 222 42.32 -18.09 -0.12
C LYS A 222 43.62 -17.43 -0.60
N ARG A 223 44.75 -18.08 -0.32
CA ARG A 223 46.03 -17.82 -0.97
C ARG A 223 46.03 -18.42 -2.36
#